data_AF-A0A2T9YMN6-F1
#
_entry.id   AF-A0A2T9YMN6-F1
#
_cell.length_a   1.000
_cell.length_b   1.000
_cell.length_c   1.000
_cell.angle_alpha   90.00
_cell.angle_beta   90.00
_cell.angle_gamma   90.00
#
_symmetry.space_group_name_H-M   'P 1'
#
loop_
_entity.id
_entity.type
_entity.pdbx_description
1 polymer ?
#
loop_
_entity_poly.entity_id
_entity_poly.type
_entity_poly.pdbx_seq_one_letter_code
_entity_poly.pdbx_strand_id
1 'polypeptide(L)'
;MIYFFLERRQLSAEKRKEDRESSEAYEEFDMTNLMGFSGFSTTKGKGVFGNHPGSTNIVKERKYRQYMNRRGGFNRPLDKID
;
A
#
# COMPACT_ATOMS: atom_id res chain seq x y z
N MET A 1 -9.50 54.93 34.60
CA MET A 1 -8.82 54.52 33.34
C MET A 1 -7.77 53.43 33.53
N ILE A 2 -7.12 53.31 34.68
CA ILE A 2 -6.05 52.32 34.92
C ILE A 2 -6.57 50.87 34.86
N TYR A 3 -7.75 50.61 35.44
CA TYR A 3 -8.39 49.29 35.42
C TYR A 3 -8.71 48.79 34.00
N PHE A 4 -9.23 49.66 33.12
CA PHE A 4 -9.54 49.32 31.72
C PHE A 4 -8.31 48.91 30.90
N PHE A 5 -7.16 49.55 31.17
CA PHE A 5 -5.90 49.21 30.51
C PHE A 5 -5.33 47.87 31.03
N LEU A 6 -5.44 47.61 32.34
CA LEU A 6 -5.06 46.32 32.93
C LEU A 6 -5.90 45.17 32.36
N GLU A 7 -7.19 45.38 32.17
CA GLU A 7 -8.14 44.37 31.70
C GLU A 7 -7.94 44.03 30.22
N ARG A 8 -7.71 45.03 29.36
CA ARG A 8 -7.26 44.81 27.98
C ARG A 8 -5.92 44.08 27.88
N ARG A 9 -4.99 44.38 28.80
CA ARG A 9 -3.69 43.68 28.87
C ARG A 9 -3.87 42.21 29.26
N GLN A 10 -4.75 41.91 30.23
CA GLN A 10 -5.08 40.54 30.63
C GLN A 10 -5.72 39.75 29.48
N LEU A 11 -6.75 40.30 28.82
CA LEU A 11 -7.37 39.68 27.64
C LEU A 11 -6.38 39.40 26.51
N SER A 12 -5.44 40.33 26.28
CA SER A 12 -4.40 40.14 25.26
C SER A 12 -3.38 39.06 25.64
N ALA A 13 -3.15 38.85 26.93
CA ALA A 13 -2.24 37.81 27.43
C ALA A 13 -2.90 36.42 27.39
N GLU A 14 -4.20 36.34 27.71
CA GLU A 14 -4.99 35.11 27.62
C GLU A 14 -5.07 34.62 26.16
N LYS A 15 -5.39 35.53 25.23
CA LYS A 15 -5.47 35.20 23.81
C LYS A 15 -4.15 34.68 23.24
N ARG A 16 -3.02 35.29 23.64
CA ARG A 16 -1.69 34.84 23.23
C ARG A 16 -1.31 33.48 23.80
N LYS A 17 -1.83 33.10 24.97
CA LYS A 17 -1.64 31.75 25.53
C LYS A 17 -2.46 30.73 24.77
N GLU A 18 -3.74 31.03 24.51
CA GLU A 18 -4.64 30.16 23.75
C GLU A 18 -4.10 29.87 22.34
N ASP A 19 -3.61 30.90 21.63
CA ASP A 19 -3.00 30.74 20.30
C ASP A 19 -1.77 29.81 20.37
N ARG A 20 -0.94 29.94 21.41
CA ARG A 20 0.29 29.14 21.61
C ARG A 20 -0.01 27.68 21.95
N GLU A 21 -0.94 27.45 22.89
CA GLU A 21 -1.40 26.10 23.25
C GLU A 21 -2.05 25.40 22.04
N SER A 22 -2.80 26.13 21.20
CA SER A 22 -3.35 25.56 19.97
C SER A 22 -2.24 25.14 19.00
N SER A 23 -1.20 25.98 18.83
CA SER A 23 -0.07 25.68 17.93
C SER A 23 0.70 24.44 18.38
N GLU A 24 0.97 24.33 19.69
CA GLU A 24 1.68 23.19 20.27
C GLU A 24 0.87 21.89 20.12
N ALA A 25 -0.46 21.95 20.27
CA ALA A 25 -1.34 20.80 20.05
C ALA A 25 -1.38 20.34 18.58
N TYR A 26 -1.32 21.27 17.62
CA TYR A 26 -1.23 20.92 16.20
C TYR A 26 0.11 20.25 15.85
N GLU A 27 1.22 20.76 16.40
CA GLU A 27 2.55 20.17 16.20
C GLU A 27 2.65 18.76 16.79
N GLU A 28 2.09 18.54 17.98
CA GLU A 28 2.06 17.21 18.59
C GLU A 28 1.23 16.21 17.78
N PHE A 29 0.10 16.65 17.22
CA PHE A 29 -0.73 15.83 16.33
C PHE A 29 0.00 15.46 15.02
N ASP A 30 0.70 16.41 14.40
CA ASP A 30 1.46 16.13 13.18
C ASP A 30 2.65 15.21 13.44
N MET A 31 3.36 15.39 14.55
CA MET A 31 4.49 14.54 14.94
C MET A 31 4.05 13.11 15.27
N THR A 32 2.90 12.94 15.93
CA THR A 32 2.35 11.59 16.22
C THR A 32 1.87 10.87 14.96
N ASN A 33 1.34 11.61 13.98
CA ASN A 33 0.99 11.06 12.66
C ASN A 33 2.23 10.71 11.83
N LEU A 34 3.25 11.57 11.83
CA LEU A 34 4.50 11.35 11.09
C LEU A 34 5.26 10.13 11.60
N MET A 35 5.31 9.95 12.93
CA MET A 35 5.95 8.79 13.56
C MET A 35 5.10 7.52 13.44
N GLY A 36 3.86 7.61 12.94
CA GLY A 36 2.99 6.46 12.68
C GLY A 36 2.35 5.84 13.92
N PHE A 37 2.28 6.57 15.04
CA PHE A 37 1.70 6.07 16.29
C PHE A 37 0.19 6.29 16.42
N SER A 38 -0.42 7.11 15.55
CA SER A 38 -1.84 7.47 15.65
C SER A 38 -2.80 6.37 15.15
N GLY A 39 -2.32 5.31 14.48
CA GLY A 39 -3.15 4.16 14.11
C GLY A 39 -2.47 3.11 13.23
N PHE A 40 -2.97 1.87 13.28
CA PHE A 40 -2.50 0.77 12.43
C PHE A 40 -3.16 0.82 11.05
N SER A 41 -2.39 1.17 10.01
CA SER A 41 -2.83 1.00 8.63
C SER A 41 -2.56 -0.42 8.14
N THR A 42 -3.45 -0.96 7.29
CA THR A 42 -3.28 -2.29 6.68
C THR A 42 -3.08 -2.20 5.17
N THR A 43 -2.22 -3.08 4.66
CA THR A 43 -1.98 -3.32 3.22
C THR A 43 -2.81 -4.49 2.69
N LYS A 44 -3.67 -5.12 3.51
CA LYS A 44 -4.53 -6.23 3.10
C LYS A 44 -5.43 -5.81 1.94
N GLY A 45 -5.28 -6.48 0.79
CA GLY A 45 -6.05 -6.20 -0.43
C GLY A 45 -5.60 -4.97 -1.22
N LYS A 46 -4.52 -4.28 -0.81
CA LYS A 46 -3.95 -3.15 -1.54
C LYS A 46 -2.76 -3.62 -2.38
N GLY A 47 -2.68 -3.19 -3.64
CA GLY A 47 -1.53 -3.44 -4.49
C GLY A 47 -0.32 -2.62 -4.01
N VAL A 48 0.72 -3.29 -3.51
CA VAL A 48 1.98 -2.66 -3.12
C VAL A 48 2.97 -2.76 -4.28
N PHE A 49 3.56 -1.63 -4.69
CA PHE A 49 4.59 -1.60 -5.73
C PHE A 49 5.77 -2.51 -5.34
N GLY A 50 6.22 -3.37 -6.25
CA GLY A 50 7.24 -4.39 -5.96
C GLY A 50 6.72 -5.72 -5.40
N ASN A 51 5.45 -5.81 -4.96
CA ASN A 51 4.84 -7.07 -4.50
C ASN A 51 4.30 -7.95 -5.65
N HIS A 52 5.01 -7.98 -6.79
CA HIS A 52 4.60 -8.73 -7.99
C HIS A 52 5.52 -9.89 -8.43
N PRO A 53 6.34 -10.57 -7.58
CA PRO A 53 7.07 -11.73 -8.07
C PRO A 53 6.19 -12.99 -8.00
N GLY A 54 5.35 -13.20 -9.00
CA GLY A 54 4.82 -14.50 -9.34
C GLY A 54 5.64 -15.09 -10.49
N SER A 55 6.41 -16.15 -10.24
CA SER A 55 7.09 -16.90 -11.30
C SER A 55 6.58 -18.34 -11.32
N THR A 56 6.15 -18.80 -12.49
CA THR A 56 5.69 -20.17 -12.70
C THR A 56 6.68 -20.91 -13.58
N ASN A 57 7.31 -21.96 -13.05
CA ASN A 57 8.10 -22.89 -13.85
C ASN A 57 7.22 -24.05 -14.32
N ILE A 58 6.71 -23.96 -15.55
CA ILE A 58 5.87 -25.01 -16.14
C ILE A 58 6.72 -25.80 -17.13
N VAL A 59 7.20 -26.97 -16.71
CA VAL A 59 7.85 -27.94 -17.59
C VAL A 59 6.76 -28.73 -18.31
N LYS A 60 6.59 -28.48 -19.61
CA LYS A 60 5.66 -29.27 -20.43
C LYS A 60 6.28 -30.63 -20.73
N GLU A 61 5.51 -31.69 -20.52
CA GLU A 61 5.93 -33.03 -20.90
C GLU A 61 6.11 -33.14 -22.42
N ARG A 62 7.13 -33.89 -22.83
CA ARG A 62 7.38 -34.14 -24.25
C ARG A 62 6.31 -35.07 -24.78
N LYS A 63 5.55 -34.61 -25.78
CA LYS A 63 4.60 -35.45 -26.51
C LYS A 63 5.36 -36.28 -27.54
N TYR A 64 5.35 -37.60 -27.36
CA TYR A 64 5.93 -38.52 -28.33
C TYR A 64 4.95 -38.79 -29.47
N ARG A 65 5.52 -39.20 -30.61
CA ARG A 65 4.80 -39.42 -31.85
C ARG A 65 5.08 -40.85 -32.29
N GLN A 66 4.04 -41.67 -32.39
CA GLN A 66 4.18 -43.05 -32.86
C GLN A 66 4.27 -43.02 -34.38
N TYR A 67 5.45 -43.35 -34.89
CA TYR A 67 5.72 -43.37 -36.32
C TYR A 67 5.54 -44.77 -36.94
N MET A 68 5.93 -45.81 -36.21
CA MET A 68 5.87 -47.20 -36.70
C MET A 68 4.46 -47.79 -36.55
N ASN A 69 4.05 -48.62 -37.52
CA ASN A 69 2.77 -49.34 -37.56
C ASN A 69 1.52 -48.44 -37.46
N ARG A 70 1.57 -47.25 -38.04
CA ARG A 70 0.41 -46.34 -38.12
C ARG A 70 -0.63 -46.86 -39.11
N ARG A 71 -1.91 -46.86 -38.73
CA ARG A 71 -3.01 -47.07 -39.69
C ARG A 71 -3.23 -45.79 -40.50
N GLY A 72 -3.09 -45.87 -41.83
CA GLY A 72 -3.40 -44.76 -42.75
C GLY A 72 -2.22 -44.16 -43.55
N GLY A 73 -1.05 -44.79 -43.54
CA GLY A 73 0.06 -44.41 -44.43
C GLY A 73 0.91 -43.22 -43.98
N PHE A 74 2.01 -42.99 -44.71
CA PHE A 74 3.13 -42.12 -44.31
C PHE A 74 2.77 -40.61 -44.22
N ASN A 75 1.79 -40.13 -45.01
CA ASN A 75 1.45 -38.69 -45.13
C ASN A 75 0.20 -38.23 -44.34
N ARG A 76 -0.37 -39.04 -43.45
CA ARG A 76 -1.45 -38.60 -42.54
C ARG A 76 -0.87 -37.87 -41.32
N PRO A 77 -1.62 -36.93 -40.69
CA PRO A 77 -1.24 -36.36 -39.40
C PRO A 77 -1.08 -37.46 -38.33
N LEU A 78 -0.12 -37.28 -37.42
CA LEU A 78 0.13 -38.26 -36.36
C LEU A 78 -0.89 -38.12 -35.24
N ASP A 79 -1.36 -39.26 -34.76
CA ASP A 79 -2.27 -39.32 -33.62
C ASP A 79 -1.52 -38.84 -32.36
N LYS A 80 -2.23 -38.13 -31.50
CA LYS A 80 -1.68 -37.74 -30.20
C LYS A 80 -1.62 -39.00 -29.34
N ILE A 81 -0.44 -39.30 -28.81
CA ILE A 81 -0.29 -40.22 -27.69
C ILE A 81 -0.61 -39.38 -26.46
N ASP A 82 -1.87 -39.40 -26.04
CA ASP A 82 -2.28 -38.89 -24.73
C ASP A 82 -2.22 -40.03 -23.70
#